data_AF-A0A7R9DR12-F1
#
_entry.id   AF-A0A7R9DR12-F1
#
_cell.length_a   1.000
_cell.length_b   1.000
_cell.length_c   1.000
_cell.angle_alpha   90.00
_cell.angle_beta   90.00
_cell.angle_gamma   90.00
#
_symmetry.space_group_name_H-M   'P 1'
#
loop_
_entity.id
_entity.type
_entity.pdbx_description
1 polymer ?
#
loop_
_entity_poly.entity_id
_entity_poly.type
_entity_poly.pdbx_seq_one_letter_code
_entity_poly.pdbx_strand_id
1 'polypeptide(L)'
;MADNMERHFDNATRKKKTVVFQQHTKPPTNLQTTLKRPVHYFTTGRQLDQKKLRDVFSEKTPFWIPSDNEEFSFKVLNKLWKQQFREEERSYKYYDRPNYRSRQKVDILERLHIPEEEPPHVDTITDIDPNFFKIVHGRPIKERLDLCQYINDVRETLRVRLKTGYQQDEMLLLDEQFIEEQRRIDGINEQHKIYVDSFEEFLSKDHGESMSILKKSEECSKSLSEKDQEYKHLLRHLGLIRSRVYILEENWRNCKMYQKFLYRVSPLTWRVEHDYIHMDGSKPANEGSDVSLFGRYRLDSSESVASLNSLINMFEQDIDKHEEPHLYFTDPEELNKVFEDMEHQNLNSLLHLESLFGPLEDLRKEREQTEKKFENEVKSIHEKIAGLKRAITWEENRAEEMEKYSRDLMAGMFRDLVVSDHVLTLHVYVEDTYEAVISKNEGNLKLHEMMKAIEVRSVPT
;
A
#
# COMPACT_ATOMS: atom_id res chain seq x y z
N MET A 1 59.39 -1.16 -18.36
CA MET A 1 59.94 0.09 -18.91
C MET A 1 60.66 0.79 -17.79
N ALA A 2 61.97 0.62 -17.79
CA ALA A 2 62.91 1.28 -16.89
C ALA A 2 63.36 2.61 -17.54
N ASP A 3 63.70 3.58 -16.69
CA ASP A 3 64.63 4.72 -16.90
C ASP A 3 64.45 5.59 -15.64
N ASN A 4 65.37 5.76 -14.68
CA ASN A 4 66.83 5.86 -14.64
C ASN A 4 67.40 6.94 -15.56
N MET A 5 67.66 8.13 -15.00
CA MET A 5 68.80 9.01 -15.34
C MET A 5 68.92 10.08 -14.25
N GLU A 6 69.88 9.91 -13.34
CA GLU A 6 71.24 10.46 -13.41
C GLU A 6 71.33 11.94 -12.99
N ARG A 7 71.81 12.11 -11.76
CA ARG A 7 72.53 13.32 -11.34
C ARG A 7 73.97 13.15 -11.78
N HIS A 8 74.49 14.09 -12.56
CA HIS A 8 75.93 14.35 -12.59
C HIS A 8 76.22 15.84 -12.69
N PHE A 9 77.04 16.27 -11.73
CA PHE A 9 77.96 17.40 -11.69
C PHE A 9 78.69 17.61 -13.05
N ASP A 10 79.23 18.76 -13.46
CA ASP A 10 80.04 19.70 -12.68
C ASP A 10 80.47 20.93 -13.52
N ASN A 11 81.05 21.90 -12.82
CA ASN A 11 82.06 22.88 -13.28
C ASN A 11 81.65 24.10 -14.13
N ALA A 12 81.83 25.31 -13.56
CA ALA A 12 83.03 26.11 -13.86
C ALA A 12 83.04 27.51 -13.20
N THR A 13 84.08 27.73 -12.39
CA THR A 13 84.85 28.99 -12.26
C THR A 13 84.20 30.22 -11.60
N ARG A 14 84.52 30.36 -10.31
CA ARG A 14 84.42 31.57 -9.49
C ARG A 14 85.36 32.66 -10.03
N LYS A 15 84.83 33.71 -10.67
CA LYS A 15 85.55 34.98 -10.91
C LYS A 15 85.16 35.99 -9.83
N LYS A 16 86.07 36.30 -8.91
CA LYS A 16 85.94 37.44 -8.00
C LYS A 16 86.06 38.74 -8.82
N LYS A 17 84.98 39.54 -8.84
CA LYS A 17 85.06 40.96 -9.19
C LYS A 17 84.65 41.77 -7.98
N THR A 18 85.65 42.46 -7.42
CA THR A 18 85.51 43.53 -6.45
C THR A 18 84.73 44.68 -7.08
N VAL A 19 83.62 45.07 -6.47
CA VAL A 19 82.89 46.30 -6.81
C VAL A 19 83.04 47.26 -5.63
N VAL A 20 83.72 48.36 -5.93
CA VAL A 20 83.98 49.49 -5.04
C VAL A 20 82.67 50.21 -4.74
N PHE A 21 82.34 50.38 -3.46
CA PHE A 21 81.21 51.20 -3.01
C PHE A 21 81.56 52.68 -3.20
N GLN A 22 80.92 53.34 -4.17
CA GLN A 22 80.94 54.80 -4.27
C GLN A 22 79.92 55.37 -3.28
N GLN A 23 80.39 56.17 -2.32
CA GLN A 23 79.53 56.92 -1.41
C GLN A 23 78.95 58.12 -2.17
N HIS A 24 77.68 58.02 -2.58
CA HIS A 24 76.93 59.20 -3.00
C HIS A 24 76.38 59.94 -1.78
N THR A 25 76.81 61.18 -1.63
CA THR A 25 76.33 62.14 -0.64
C THR A 25 74.86 62.48 -0.92
N LYS A 26 74.02 62.41 0.11
CA LYS A 26 72.61 62.84 0.02
C LYS A 26 72.56 64.37 -0.13
N PRO A 27 71.67 64.92 -0.97
CA PRO A 27 71.48 66.36 -1.07
C PRO A 27 70.89 66.92 0.25
N PRO A 28 71.18 68.18 0.61
CA PRO A 28 70.71 68.78 1.85
C PRO A 28 69.21 69.05 1.78
N THR A 29 68.43 68.33 2.58
CA THR A 29 67.00 68.62 2.79
C THR A 29 66.86 69.84 3.71
N ASN A 30 67.14 71.04 3.18
CA ASN A 30 66.71 72.29 3.80
C ASN A 30 65.26 72.57 3.40
N LEU A 31 64.32 71.84 4.00
CA LEU A 31 62.97 72.36 4.19
C LEU A 31 62.98 73.07 5.55
N GLN A 32 63.20 74.38 5.50
CA GLN A 32 62.97 75.27 6.64
C GLN A 32 61.51 75.11 7.05
N THR A 33 61.29 74.39 8.15
CA THR A 33 60.01 74.46 8.86
C THR A 33 60.00 75.81 9.56
N THR A 34 59.44 76.81 8.89
CA THR A 34 59.17 78.14 9.45
C THR A 34 57.97 78.06 10.40
N LEU A 35 58.11 77.28 11.47
CA LEU A 35 57.26 77.39 12.64
C LEU A 35 58.19 77.57 13.84
N LYS A 36 58.26 78.81 14.34
CA LYS A 36 58.87 79.12 15.63
C LYS A 36 58.28 78.16 16.66
N ARG A 37 59.11 77.31 17.26
CA ARG A 37 58.69 76.46 18.38
C ARG A 37 58.66 77.33 19.63
N PRO A 38 57.51 77.51 20.30
CA PRO A 38 57.49 78.17 21.60
C PRO A 38 58.11 77.23 22.64
N VAL A 39 58.95 77.81 23.49
CA VAL A 39 59.50 77.19 24.69
C VAL A 39 58.56 77.55 25.83
N HIS A 40 57.43 76.86 26.00
CA HIS A 40 56.62 76.81 27.23
C HIS A 40 55.57 75.70 27.11
N TYR A 41 55.11 75.20 28.26
CA TYR A 41 54.23 74.04 28.43
C TYR A 41 52.92 74.15 27.63
N PHE A 42 52.32 72.99 27.35
CA PHE A 42 51.28 72.63 26.37
C PHE A 42 50.00 73.49 26.26
N THR A 43 49.85 74.62 26.96
CA THR A 43 48.55 75.29 27.10
C THR A 43 48.52 76.78 26.74
N THR A 44 49.64 77.48 26.59
CA THR A 44 49.61 78.94 26.43
C THR A 44 50.23 79.42 25.11
N GLY A 45 49.38 79.67 24.12
CA GLY A 45 49.76 80.45 22.92
C GLY A 45 49.05 80.11 21.62
N ARG A 46 48.33 78.98 21.52
CA ARG A 46 47.51 78.63 20.34
C ARG A 46 46.03 78.70 20.72
N GLN A 47 45.23 79.42 19.94
CA GLN A 47 43.76 79.38 20.08
C GLN A 47 43.30 77.96 19.72
N LEU A 48 42.69 77.27 20.70
CA LEU A 48 42.14 75.92 20.52
C LEU A 48 40.75 76.01 19.91
N ASP A 49 40.45 75.15 18.93
CA ASP A 49 39.10 75.00 18.38
C ASP A 49 38.23 74.26 19.43
N GLN A 50 37.36 74.98 20.14
CA GLN A 50 36.47 74.40 21.15
C GLN A 50 35.60 73.24 20.64
N LYS A 51 35.37 73.16 19.32
CA LYS A 51 34.59 72.09 18.67
C LYS A 51 35.34 70.75 18.53
N LYS A 52 36.67 70.75 18.64
CA LYS A 52 37.51 69.55 18.51
C LYS A 52 38.12 69.12 19.85
N LEU A 53 37.69 69.75 20.94
CA LEU A 53 38.17 69.42 22.27
C LEU A 53 37.72 68.02 22.66
N ARG A 54 38.65 67.22 23.17
CA ARG A 54 38.39 65.86 23.61
C ARG A 54 37.76 65.87 24.98
N ASP A 55 36.52 65.41 25.09
CA ASP A 55 35.89 65.16 26.38
C ASP A 55 36.13 63.71 26.81
N VAL A 56 37.05 63.53 27.76
CA VAL A 56 37.54 62.21 28.20
C VAL A 56 36.42 61.39 28.85
N PHE A 57 35.38 62.04 29.38
CA PHE A 57 34.29 61.36 30.08
C PHE A 57 33.16 60.89 29.16
N SER A 58 32.97 61.52 28.00
CA SER A 58 31.94 61.12 27.03
C SER A 58 32.45 60.20 25.92
N GLU A 59 33.77 60.14 25.68
CA GLU A 59 34.35 59.26 24.67
C GLU A 59 34.47 57.80 25.08
N LYS A 60 34.26 56.89 24.12
CA LYS A 60 34.49 55.45 24.31
C LYS A 60 35.99 55.16 24.45
N THR A 61 36.34 54.32 25.41
CA THR A 61 37.75 53.99 25.67
C THR A 61 38.36 53.20 24.50
N PRO A 62 39.68 53.31 24.26
CA PRO A 62 40.37 52.54 23.21
C PRO A 62 40.29 51.02 23.38
N PHE A 63 39.94 50.57 24.59
CA PHE A 63 39.78 49.16 24.96
C PHE A 63 38.29 48.76 25.10
N TRP A 64 37.38 49.63 24.64
CA TRP A 64 35.96 49.33 24.64
C TRP A 64 35.66 48.25 23.59
N ILE A 65 35.06 47.15 24.05
CA ILE A 65 34.65 46.03 23.20
C ILE A 65 33.12 46.07 23.07
N PRO A 66 32.56 45.94 21.86
CA PRO A 66 31.12 45.86 21.67
C PRO A 66 30.53 44.62 22.36
N SER A 67 29.28 44.71 22.83
CA SER A 67 28.56 43.53 23.30
C SER A 67 28.30 42.55 22.15
N ASP A 68 28.17 41.26 22.44
CA ASP A 68 28.08 40.17 21.44
C ASP A 68 26.98 40.40 20.39
N ASN A 69 25.85 40.99 20.78
CA ASN A 69 24.74 41.29 19.87
C ASN A 69 25.06 42.40 18.86
N GLU A 70 26.04 43.27 19.14
CA GLU A 70 26.40 44.42 18.31
C GLU A 70 27.69 44.19 17.50
N GLU A 71 28.40 43.09 17.73
CA GLU A 71 29.73 42.82 17.19
C GLU A 71 29.75 42.85 15.64
N PHE A 72 28.73 42.25 15.01
CA PHE A 72 28.61 42.22 13.55
C PHE A 72 28.43 43.63 12.97
N SER A 73 27.51 44.41 13.54
CA SER A 73 27.23 45.78 13.11
C SER A 73 28.46 46.68 13.28
N PHE A 74 29.19 46.53 14.40
CA PHE A 74 30.42 47.25 14.67
C PHE A 74 31.54 46.90 13.68
N LYS A 75 31.71 45.61 13.34
CA LYS A 75 32.70 45.17 12.33
C LYS A 75 32.42 45.80 10.96
N VAL A 76 31.15 45.86 10.54
CA VAL A 76 30.75 46.49 9.27
C VAL A 76 30.99 47.99 9.30
N LEU A 77 30.54 48.69 10.34
CA LEU A 77 30.71 50.14 10.49
C LEU A 77 32.19 50.53 10.57
N ASN A 78 33.01 49.81 11.33
CA ASN A 78 34.44 50.07 11.46
C ASN A 78 35.18 49.85 10.12
N LYS A 79 34.76 48.87 9.32
CA LYS A 79 35.27 48.68 7.95
C LYS A 79 34.91 49.87 7.05
N LEU A 80 33.68 50.38 7.14
CA LEU A 80 33.22 51.55 6.40
C LEU A 80 33.96 52.82 6.82
N TRP A 81 34.12 53.09 8.12
CA TRP A 81 34.90 54.23 8.63
C TRP A 81 36.36 54.18 8.13
N LYS A 82 37.01 53.01 8.18
CA LYS A 82 38.36 52.83 7.64
C LYS A 82 38.44 53.01 6.12
N GLN A 83 37.36 52.82 5.38
CA GLN A 83 37.30 53.10 3.94
C GLN A 83 37.13 54.59 3.69
N GLN A 84 36.19 55.25 4.40
CA GLN A 84 35.98 56.70 4.32
C GLN A 84 37.27 57.48 4.63
N PHE A 85 37.97 57.16 5.73
CA PHE A 85 39.26 57.77 6.04
C PHE A 85 40.30 57.56 4.92
N ARG A 86 40.31 56.39 4.26
CA ARG A 86 41.22 56.13 3.14
C ARG A 86 40.84 56.91 1.87
N GLU A 87 39.55 57.12 1.63
CA GLU A 87 39.04 57.92 0.52
C GLU A 87 39.37 59.40 0.70
N GLU A 88 39.17 59.93 1.91
CA GLU A 88 39.60 61.27 2.32
C GLU A 88 41.12 61.43 2.15
N GLU A 89 41.91 60.44 2.54
CA GLU A 89 43.37 60.48 2.38
C GLU A 89 43.83 60.43 0.92
N ARG A 90 43.08 59.74 0.06
CA ARG A 90 43.35 59.71 -1.38
C ARG A 90 43.10 61.07 -2.03
N SER A 91 42.18 61.88 -1.48
CA SER A 91 41.87 63.22 -1.98
C SER A 91 43.04 64.20 -1.84
N TYR A 92 43.93 63.99 -0.86
CA TYR A 92 45.14 64.80 -0.71
C TYR A 92 46.19 64.46 -1.78
N LYS A 93 46.92 65.51 -2.19
CA LYS A 93 48.07 65.41 -3.09
C LYS A 93 49.18 64.57 -2.44
N TYR A 94 49.97 63.89 -3.25
CA TYR A 94 50.95 62.90 -2.79
C TYR A 94 51.90 63.40 -1.68
N TYR A 95 52.35 64.66 -1.75
CA TYR A 95 53.25 65.27 -0.77
C TYR A 95 52.58 65.75 0.53
N ASP A 96 51.25 65.92 0.54
CA ASP A 96 50.48 66.35 1.71
C ASP A 96 49.85 65.17 2.46
N ARG A 97 50.02 63.93 1.95
CA ARG A 97 49.46 62.74 2.58
C ARG A 97 50.14 62.47 3.93
N PRO A 98 49.36 62.22 4.99
CA PRO A 98 49.94 62.01 6.31
C PRO A 98 50.63 60.64 6.38
N ASN A 99 51.94 60.66 6.60
CA ASN A 99 52.71 59.49 7.00
C ASN A 99 52.38 59.06 8.45
N TYR A 100 52.67 57.81 8.81
CA TYR A 100 52.42 57.25 10.15
C TYR A 100 52.86 58.18 11.30
N ARG A 101 54.07 58.75 11.20
CA ARG A 101 54.62 59.67 12.21
C ARG A 101 53.91 61.02 12.26
N SER A 102 53.36 61.48 11.13
CA SER A 102 52.58 62.71 11.10
C SER A 102 51.18 62.50 11.70
N ARG A 103 50.53 61.35 11.46
CA ARG A 103 49.21 61.01 12.06
C ARG A 103 49.23 61.06 13.58
N GLN A 104 50.30 60.56 14.19
CA GLN A 104 50.44 60.60 15.65
C GLN A 104 50.56 62.02 16.21
N LYS A 105 50.99 62.99 15.39
CA LYS A 105 51.19 64.40 15.77
C LYS A 105 50.02 65.30 15.40
N VAL A 106 49.09 64.84 14.55
CA VAL A 106 47.85 65.56 14.26
C VAL A 106 47.05 65.69 15.55
N ASP A 107 46.56 66.89 15.87
CA ASP A 107 45.66 67.12 17.00
C ASP A 107 46.24 66.77 18.39
N ILE A 108 47.57 66.81 18.54
CA ILE A 108 48.22 66.40 19.79
C ILE A 108 47.99 67.40 20.93
N LEU A 109 47.76 68.68 20.60
CA LEU A 109 47.55 69.74 21.58
C LEU A 109 46.11 69.68 22.11
N GLU A 110 45.16 69.42 21.23
CA GLU A 110 43.74 69.24 21.52
C GLU A 110 43.51 67.96 22.36
N ARG A 111 44.26 66.88 22.08
CA ARG A 111 44.20 65.62 22.85
C ARG A 111 44.83 65.67 24.24
N LEU A 112 45.79 66.56 24.46
CA LEU A 112 46.52 66.70 25.73
C LEU A 112 46.06 67.91 26.53
N HIS A 113 45.01 68.60 26.09
CA HIS A 113 44.44 69.71 26.82
C HIS A 113 43.73 69.19 28.07
N ILE A 114 44.29 69.55 29.22
CA ILE A 114 43.65 69.36 30.53
C ILE A 114 43.09 70.74 30.90
N PRO A 115 41.77 70.89 31.11
CA PRO A 115 41.23 72.13 31.65
C PRO A 115 41.88 72.38 33.02
N GLU A 116 42.45 73.57 33.22
CA GLU A 116 43.00 73.96 34.52
C GLU A 116 41.83 74.11 35.51
N GLU A 117 41.57 73.08 36.31
CA GLU A 117 40.86 73.25 37.57
C GLU A 117 41.84 73.93 38.55
N GLU A 118 41.39 74.99 39.23
CA GLU A 118 42.19 75.67 40.24
C GLU A 118 42.63 74.64 41.30
N PRO A 119 43.95 74.48 41.56
CA PRO A 119 44.40 73.56 42.60
C PRO A 119 43.82 73.99 43.95
N PRO A 120 43.42 73.03 44.82
CA PRO A 120 42.94 73.39 46.16
C PRO A 120 44.02 74.20 46.88
N HIS A 121 43.65 75.39 47.37
CA HIS A 121 44.52 76.28 48.12
C HIS A 121 45.09 75.54 49.34
N VAL A 122 46.40 75.32 49.36
CA VAL A 122 47.10 74.71 50.49
C VAL A 122 47.84 75.84 51.19
N ASP A 123 47.36 76.26 52.36
CA ASP A 123 47.97 77.33 53.17
C ASP A 123 49.43 76.96 53.49
N THR A 124 50.37 77.79 53.06
CA THR A 124 51.79 77.60 53.41
C THR A 124 52.13 78.35 54.71
N ILE A 125 53.18 77.94 55.41
CA ILE A 125 53.60 78.56 56.69
C ILE A 125 53.88 80.08 56.54
N THR A 126 54.21 80.54 55.34
CA THR A 126 54.40 81.96 55.00
C THR A 126 53.10 82.76 54.87
N ASP A 127 51.97 82.09 54.65
CA ASP A 127 50.65 82.73 54.54
C ASP A 127 50.01 82.97 55.92
N ILE A 128 50.40 82.16 56.92
CA ILE A 128 49.95 82.29 58.32
C ILE A 128 50.77 83.35 59.07
N ASP A 129 52.09 83.40 58.87
CA ASP A 129 52.96 84.44 59.45
C ASP A 129 54.07 84.88 58.45
N PRO A 130 53.97 86.09 57.87
CA PRO A 130 54.96 86.60 56.91
C PRO A 130 56.33 86.90 57.54
N ASN A 131 56.47 86.82 58.86
CA ASN A 131 57.73 87.03 59.58
C ASN A 131 58.42 85.73 60.02
N PHE A 132 57.86 84.55 59.73
CA PHE A 132 58.41 83.26 60.19
C PHE A 132 59.90 83.10 59.87
N PHE A 133 60.32 83.41 58.63
CA PHE A 133 61.73 83.34 58.22
C PHE A 133 62.58 84.55 58.63
N LYS A 134 61.98 85.67 59.04
CA LYS A 134 62.73 86.86 59.48
C LYS A 134 63.25 86.74 60.91
N ILE A 135 62.66 85.87 61.73
CA ILE A 135 63.07 85.67 63.14
C ILE A 135 64.36 84.83 63.25
N VAL A 136 64.71 84.05 62.22
CA VAL A 136 65.82 83.08 62.26
C VAL A 136 67.17 83.69 61.83
N HIS A 137 67.19 84.89 61.24
CA HIS A 137 68.45 85.54 60.89
C HIS A 137 69.12 86.20 62.12
N GLY A 138 70.08 85.49 62.72
CA GLY A 138 71.17 86.11 63.49
C GLY A 138 71.08 86.04 65.02
N ARG A 139 70.16 85.27 65.63
CA ARG A 139 70.18 85.00 67.08
C ARG A 139 70.69 83.59 67.36
N PRO A 140 71.73 83.39 68.19
CA PRO A 140 72.06 82.05 68.67
C PRO A 140 70.89 81.53 69.51
N ILE A 141 70.27 80.44 69.05
CA ILE A 141 69.26 79.72 69.81
C ILE A 141 69.97 79.19 71.07
N LYS A 142 69.56 79.66 72.26
CA LYS A 142 70.02 79.04 73.51
C LYS A 142 69.40 77.65 73.58
N GLU A 143 70.16 76.63 73.19
CA GLU A 143 69.78 75.24 73.46
C GLU A 143 69.69 75.05 74.98
N ARG A 144 68.46 75.01 75.49
CA ARG A 144 68.17 74.47 76.82
C ARG A 144 67.87 73.00 76.61
N LEU A 145 68.89 72.16 76.72
CA LEU A 145 68.70 70.72 76.79
C LEU A 145 68.01 70.41 78.12
N ASP A 146 66.68 70.37 78.09
CA ASP A 146 65.90 69.88 79.22
C ASP A 146 66.05 68.35 79.28
N LEU A 147 66.90 67.89 80.19
CA LEU A 147 67.15 66.45 80.44
C LEU A 147 65.85 65.63 80.56
N CYS A 148 64.79 66.21 81.12
CA CYS A 148 63.47 65.56 81.22
C CYS A 148 62.79 65.36 79.86
N GLN A 149 62.91 66.31 78.92
CA GLN A 149 62.39 66.16 77.56
C GLN A 149 63.17 65.10 76.80
N TYR A 150 64.50 65.12 76.88
CA TYR A 150 65.34 64.08 76.28
C TYR A 150 65.00 62.67 76.80
N ILE A 151 64.81 62.51 78.11
CA ILE A 151 64.42 61.22 78.70
C ILE A 151 63.04 60.77 78.19
N ASN A 152 62.09 61.70 78.04
CA ASN A 152 60.77 61.41 77.49
C ASN A 152 60.84 61.06 75.99
N ASP A 153 61.59 61.80 75.19
CA ASP A 153 61.79 61.54 73.76
C ASP A 153 62.45 60.19 73.54
N VAL A 154 63.46 59.83 74.34
CA VAL A 154 64.09 58.50 74.29
C VAL A 154 63.08 57.41 74.64
N ARG A 155 62.22 57.62 75.65
CA ARG A 155 61.17 56.67 76.02
C ARG A 155 60.10 56.53 74.94
N GLU A 156 59.68 57.63 74.32
CA GLU A 156 58.73 57.62 73.21
C GLU A 156 59.32 56.95 71.99
N THR A 157 60.58 57.24 71.66
CA THR A 157 61.31 56.60 70.58
C THR A 157 61.40 55.09 70.81
N LEU A 158 61.70 54.64 72.04
CA LEU A 158 61.71 53.22 72.40
C LEU A 158 60.32 52.59 72.29
N ARG A 159 59.26 53.29 72.75
CA ARG A 159 57.87 52.80 72.66
C ARG A 159 57.43 52.66 71.20
N VAL A 160 57.75 53.62 70.34
CA VAL A 160 57.45 53.57 68.91
C VAL A 160 58.23 52.43 68.26
N ARG A 161 59.54 52.30 68.53
CA ARG A 161 60.35 51.18 68.02
C ARG A 161 59.80 49.82 68.42
N LEU A 162 59.37 49.67 69.68
CA LEU A 162 58.75 48.43 70.15
C LEU A 162 57.45 48.14 69.40
N LYS A 163 56.58 49.15 69.24
CA LYS A 163 55.32 49.03 68.50
C LYS A 163 55.56 48.69 67.02
N THR A 164 56.53 49.35 66.38
CA THR A 164 56.92 49.06 65.00
C THR A 164 57.47 47.64 64.88
N GLY A 165 58.25 47.15 65.86
CA GLY A 165 58.70 45.76 65.91
C GLY A 165 57.53 44.78 65.94
N TYR A 166 56.56 44.96 66.85
CA TYR A 166 55.36 44.11 66.90
C TYR A 166 54.57 44.12 65.59
N GLN A 167 54.40 45.28 64.96
CA GLN A 167 53.69 45.38 63.69
C GLN A 167 54.46 44.71 62.55
N GLN A 168 55.80 44.77 62.56
CA GLN A 168 56.63 44.06 61.59
C GLN A 168 56.55 42.54 61.78
N ASP A 169 56.54 42.07 63.02
CA ASP A 169 56.38 40.64 63.33
C ASP A 169 55.00 40.13 62.90
N GLU A 170 53.93 40.91 63.12
CA GLU A 170 52.58 40.59 62.62
C GLU A 170 52.52 40.56 61.08
N MET A 171 53.18 41.52 60.41
CA MET A 171 53.27 41.54 58.95
C MET A 171 53.98 40.30 58.41
N LEU A 172 55.08 39.88 59.01
CA LEU A 172 55.82 38.68 58.60
C LEU A 172 54.94 37.42 58.72
N LEU A 173 54.18 37.29 59.81
CA LEU A 173 53.30 36.15 60.02
C LEU A 173 52.16 36.12 58.99
N LEU A 174 51.57 37.27 58.67
CA LEU A 174 50.57 37.38 57.61
C LEU A 174 51.14 37.05 56.22
N ASP A 175 52.37 37.49 55.92
CA ASP A 175 53.04 37.17 54.65
C ASP A 175 53.30 35.67 54.53
N GLU A 176 53.75 35.01 55.60
CA GLU A 176 53.93 33.55 55.61
C GLU A 176 52.62 32.81 55.36
N GLN A 177 51.55 33.19 56.08
CA GLN A 177 50.21 32.62 55.89
C GLN A 177 49.71 32.83 54.46
N PHE A 178 49.87 34.04 53.93
CA PHE A 178 49.48 34.36 52.56
C PHE A 178 50.21 33.47 51.54
N ILE A 179 51.51 33.24 51.71
CA ILE A 179 52.30 32.37 50.82
C ILE A 179 51.84 30.91 50.93
N GLU A 180 51.46 30.43 52.12
CA GLU A 180 50.91 29.08 52.30
C GLU A 180 49.53 28.91 51.66
N GLU A 181 48.62 29.86 51.86
CA GLU A 181 47.30 29.87 51.24
C GLU A 181 47.40 29.94 49.71
N GLN A 182 48.27 30.80 49.19
CA GLN A 182 48.49 30.92 47.76
C GLN A 182 49.00 29.60 47.15
N ARG A 183 49.98 28.95 47.80
CA ARG A 183 50.47 27.62 47.38
C ARG A 183 49.35 26.58 47.37
N ARG A 184 48.44 26.62 48.36
CA ARG A 184 47.29 25.70 48.40
C ARG A 184 46.29 25.98 47.28
N ILE A 185 45.99 27.24 47.01
CA ILE A 185 45.10 27.65 45.92
C ILE A 185 45.68 27.26 44.57
N ASP A 186 46.98 27.47 44.36
CA ASP A 186 47.66 27.09 43.12
C ASP A 186 47.60 25.57 42.90
N GLY A 187 47.82 24.77 43.95
CA GLY A 187 47.66 23.31 43.89
C GLY A 187 46.23 22.86 43.54
N ILE A 188 45.21 23.52 44.09
CA ILE A 188 43.80 23.26 43.75
C ILE A 188 43.52 23.63 42.29
N ASN A 189 44.05 24.76 41.81
CA ASN A 189 43.87 25.21 40.43
C ASN A 189 44.53 24.25 39.43
N GLU A 190 45.71 23.71 39.75
CA GLU A 190 46.36 22.69 38.93
C GLU A 190 45.53 21.41 38.84
N GLN A 191 45.00 20.91 39.96
CA GLN A 191 44.10 19.75 39.97
C GLN A 191 42.84 20.02 39.16
N HIS A 192 42.25 21.22 39.30
CA HIS A 192 41.07 21.59 38.54
C HIS A 192 41.32 21.64 37.04
N LYS A 193 42.47 22.17 36.60
CA LYS A 193 42.87 22.15 35.19
C LYS A 193 42.96 20.72 34.66
N ILE A 194 43.62 19.82 35.39
CA ILE A 194 43.71 18.40 35.01
C ILE A 194 42.32 17.78 34.86
N TYR A 195 41.37 18.09 35.76
CA TYR A 195 40.01 17.59 35.64
C TYR A 195 39.29 18.14 34.40
N VAL A 196 39.41 19.44 34.13
CA VAL A 196 38.80 20.06 32.94
C VAL A 196 39.37 19.44 31.67
N ASP A 197 40.70 19.30 31.57
CA ASP A 197 41.36 18.70 30.41
C ASP A 197 40.92 17.25 30.21
N SER A 198 40.84 16.46 31.30
CA SER A 198 40.39 15.07 31.24
C SER A 198 38.91 14.95 30.81
N PHE A 199 38.08 15.91 31.22
CA PHE A 199 36.66 15.92 30.87
C PHE A 199 36.46 16.35 29.41
N GLU A 200 37.23 17.32 28.93
CA GLU A 200 37.23 17.71 27.52
C GLU A 200 37.70 16.57 26.62
N GLU A 201 38.73 15.83 27.03
CA GLU A 201 39.17 14.64 26.32
C GLU A 201 38.07 13.57 26.30
N PHE A 202 37.39 13.32 27.43
CA PHE A 202 36.26 12.40 27.52
C PHE A 202 35.13 12.80 26.57
N LEU A 203 34.72 14.07 26.57
CA LEU A 203 33.68 14.59 25.68
C LEU A 203 34.07 14.46 24.21
N SER A 204 35.34 14.71 23.86
CA SER A 204 35.80 14.57 22.48
C SER A 204 35.73 13.12 21.99
N LYS A 205 36.04 12.15 22.85
CA LYS A 205 35.96 10.72 22.55
C LYS A 205 34.50 10.28 22.43
N ASP A 206 33.65 10.65 23.38
CA ASP A 206 32.22 10.32 23.37
C ASP A 206 31.50 10.93 22.16
N HIS A 207 31.82 12.18 21.82
CA HIS A 207 31.32 12.81 20.61
C HIS A 207 31.79 12.07 19.35
N GLY A 208 33.07 11.69 19.29
CA GLY A 208 33.61 10.90 18.19
C GLY A 208 32.91 9.55 18.01
N GLU A 209 32.67 8.84 19.11
CA GLU A 209 31.95 7.56 19.11
C GLU A 209 30.50 7.74 18.68
N SER A 210 29.78 8.70 19.25
CA SER A 210 28.40 9.04 18.90
C SER A 210 28.26 9.41 17.42
N MET A 211 29.17 10.22 16.89
CA MET A 211 29.20 10.59 15.47
C MET A 211 29.49 9.38 14.58
N SER A 212 30.33 8.44 15.01
CA SER A 212 30.60 7.21 14.26
C SER A 212 29.36 6.30 14.19
N ILE A 213 28.60 6.20 15.29
CA ILE A 213 27.34 5.44 15.34
C ILE A 213 26.29 6.09 14.45
N LEU A 214 26.18 7.42 14.52
CA LEU A 214 25.24 8.18 13.70
C LEU A 214 25.53 8.01 12.21
N LYS A 215 26.80 8.11 11.79
CA LYS A 215 27.19 7.85 10.40
C LYS A 215 26.82 6.44 9.93
N LYS A 216 27.08 5.41 10.75
CA LYS A 216 26.68 4.03 10.44
C LYS A 216 25.16 3.90 10.31
N SER A 217 24.40 4.56 11.18
CA SER A 217 22.94 4.58 11.13
C SER A 217 22.43 5.25 9.84
N GLU A 218 23.01 6.37 9.44
CA GLU A 218 22.68 7.06 8.19
C GLU A 218 23.03 6.21 6.95
N GLU A 219 24.20 5.57 6.92
CA GLU A 219 24.62 4.67 5.84
C GLU A 219 23.65 3.48 5.72
N CYS A 220 23.31 2.84 6.84
CA CYS A 220 22.30 1.79 6.88
C CYS A 220 20.93 2.28 6.39
N SER A 221 20.51 3.48 6.80
CA SER A 221 19.23 4.08 6.37
C SER A 221 19.20 4.36 4.87
N LYS A 222 20.30 4.87 4.31
CA LYS A 222 20.46 5.07 2.86
C LYS A 222 20.38 3.75 2.10
N SER A 223 21.16 2.75 2.53
CA SER A 223 21.15 1.42 1.90
C SER A 223 19.76 0.76 1.98
N LEU A 224 19.06 0.90 3.10
CA LEU A 224 17.69 0.41 3.26
C LEU A 224 16.72 1.13 2.31
N SER A 225 16.85 2.45 2.14
CA SER A 225 16.02 3.23 1.22
C SER A 225 16.22 2.80 -0.23
N GLU A 226 17.47 2.56 -0.65
CA GLU A 226 17.79 2.04 -1.99
C GLU A 226 17.14 0.68 -2.21
N LYS A 227 17.27 -0.24 -1.25
CA LYS A 227 16.65 -1.58 -1.33
C LYS A 227 15.12 -1.52 -1.33
N ASP A 228 14.52 -0.62 -0.57
CA ASP A 228 13.07 -0.41 -0.58
C ASP A 228 12.57 0.14 -1.93
N GLN A 229 13.34 1.03 -2.57
CA GLN A 229 13.04 1.50 -3.93
C GLN A 229 13.14 0.38 -4.96
N GLU A 230 14.19 -0.45 -4.91
CA GLU A 230 14.33 -1.65 -5.74
C GLU A 230 13.15 -2.61 -5.54
N TYR A 231 12.77 -2.88 -4.30
CA TYR A 231 11.64 -3.73 -3.96
C TYR A 231 10.32 -3.18 -4.52
N LYS A 232 10.04 -1.89 -4.32
CA LYS A 232 8.85 -1.22 -4.87
C LYS A 232 8.85 -1.22 -6.39
N HIS A 233 10.01 -1.09 -7.03
CA HIS A 233 10.13 -1.20 -8.48
C HIS A 233 9.79 -2.61 -8.97
N LEU A 234 10.35 -3.65 -8.34
CA LEU A 234 10.05 -5.05 -8.65
C LEU A 234 8.59 -5.39 -8.39
N LEU A 235 8.00 -4.88 -7.31
CA LEU A 235 6.58 -5.08 -6.98
C LEU A 235 5.67 -4.46 -8.06
N ARG A 236 5.99 -3.25 -8.54
CA ARG A 236 5.28 -2.63 -9.67
C ARG A 236 5.42 -3.47 -10.94
N HIS A 237 6.62 -3.92 -11.25
CA HIS A 237 6.86 -4.80 -12.41
C HIS A 237 6.08 -6.11 -12.32
N LEU A 238 6.04 -6.73 -11.15
CA LEU A 238 5.25 -7.95 -10.90
C LEU A 238 3.76 -7.67 -11.07
N GLY A 239 3.25 -6.55 -10.56
CA GLY A 239 1.88 -6.11 -10.77
C GLY A 239 1.53 -5.94 -12.24
N LEU A 240 2.42 -5.31 -13.03
CA LEU A 240 2.25 -5.15 -14.47
C LEU A 240 2.22 -6.50 -15.19
N ILE A 241 3.17 -7.40 -14.91
CA ILE A 241 3.19 -8.75 -15.50
C ILE A 241 1.92 -9.51 -15.13
N ARG A 242 1.50 -9.47 -13.86
CA ARG A 242 0.27 -10.13 -13.40
C ARG A 242 -0.97 -9.61 -14.11
N SER A 243 -1.11 -8.29 -14.26
CA SER A 243 -2.22 -7.69 -15.00
C SER A 243 -2.22 -8.13 -16.48
N ARG A 244 -1.03 -8.18 -17.10
CA ARG A 244 -0.89 -8.64 -18.49
C ARG A 244 -1.24 -10.11 -18.64
N VAL A 245 -0.87 -10.95 -17.66
CA VAL A 245 -1.25 -12.37 -17.64
C VAL A 245 -2.77 -12.52 -17.55
N TYR A 246 -3.45 -11.74 -16.70
CA TYR A 246 -4.91 -11.78 -16.64
C TYR A 246 -5.60 -11.36 -17.94
N ILE A 247 -5.13 -10.27 -18.58
CA ILE A 247 -5.69 -9.84 -19.87
C ILE A 247 -5.48 -10.91 -20.95
N LEU A 248 -4.28 -11.50 -21.01
CA LEU A 248 -3.99 -12.57 -21.96
C LEU A 248 -4.84 -13.82 -21.68
N GLU A 249 -5.07 -14.14 -20.42
CA GLU A 249 -5.89 -15.26 -19.99
C GLU A 249 -7.37 -15.05 -20.34
N GLU A 250 -7.91 -13.86 -20.08
CA GLU A 250 -9.26 -13.49 -20.49
C GLU A 250 -9.42 -13.57 -22.02
N ASN A 251 -8.47 -13.02 -22.76
CA ASN A 251 -8.46 -13.09 -24.22
C ASN A 251 -8.36 -14.55 -24.71
N TRP A 252 -7.52 -15.37 -24.10
CA TRP A 252 -7.39 -16.79 -24.44
C TRP A 252 -8.68 -17.56 -24.17
N ARG A 253 -9.33 -17.32 -23.03
CA ARG A 253 -10.65 -17.89 -22.72
C ARG A 253 -11.67 -17.49 -23.77
N ASN A 254 -11.75 -16.20 -24.11
CA ASN A 254 -12.65 -15.70 -25.14
C ASN A 254 -12.38 -16.36 -26.50
N CYS A 255 -11.12 -16.46 -26.93
CA CYS A 255 -10.73 -17.15 -28.15
C CYS A 255 -11.13 -18.63 -28.13
N LYS A 256 -10.95 -19.35 -27.02
CA LYS A 256 -11.40 -20.74 -26.89
C LYS A 256 -12.92 -20.88 -26.89
N MET A 257 -13.65 -19.94 -26.29
CA MET A 257 -15.11 -19.89 -26.35
C MET A 257 -15.59 -19.65 -27.78
N TYR A 258 -14.97 -18.71 -28.51
CA TYR A 258 -15.27 -18.45 -29.92
C TYR A 258 -14.92 -19.65 -30.79
N GLN A 259 -13.78 -20.31 -30.58
CA GLN A 259 -13.41 -21.54 -31.29
C GLN A 259 -14.49 -22.62 -31.12
N LYS A 260 -14.93 -22.88 -29.88
CA LYS A 260 -16.00 -23.86 -29.61
C LYS A 260 -17.33 -23.48 -30.23
N PHE A 261 -17.67 -22.20 -30.17
CA PHE A 261 -18.88 -21.69 -30.80
C PHE A 261 -18.84 -21.90 -32.32
N LEU A 262 -17.74 -21.54 -32.99
CA LEU A 262 -17.58 -21.71 -34.42
C LEU A 262 -17.65 -23.19 -34.85
N TYR A 263 -17.10 -24.11 -34.05
CA TYR A 263 -17.24 -25.55 -34.30
C TYR A 263 -18.70 -26.01 -34.21
N ARG A 264 -19.47 -25.52 -33.24
CA ARG A 264 -20.90 -25.84 -33.12
C ARG A 264 -21.77 -25.25 -34.23
N VAL A 265 -21.36 -24.14 -34.84
CA VAL A 265 -22.09 -23.53 -35.96
C VAL A 265 -21.65 -24.12 -37.31
N SER A 266 -20.43 -24.66 -37.40
CA SER A 266 -19.94 -25.29 -38.62
C SER A 266 -20.77 -26.53 -39.02
N PRO A 267 -20.89 -26.82 -40.33
CA PRO A 267 -21.63 -27.99 -40.82
C PRO A 267 -21.13 -29.31 -40.24
N LEU A 268 -22.05 -30.25 -40.00
CA LEU A 268 -21.75 -31.54 -39.38
C LEU A 268 -20.70 -32.35 -40.15
N THR A 269 -20.69 -32.25 -41.48
CA THR A 269 -19.72 -32.93 -42.36
C THR A 269 -18.29 -32.48 -42.11
N TRP A 270 -18.08 -31.18 -41.90
CA TRP A 270 -16.75 -30.63 -41.60
C TRP A 270 -16.33 -30.90 -40.16
N ARG A 271 -17.30 -30.87 -39.23
CA ARG A 271 -17.08 -31.12 -37.80
C ARG A 271 -16.58 -32.54 -37.51
N VAL A 272 -17.12 -33.54 -38.20
CA VAL A 272 -16.69 -34.95 -38.01
C VAL A 272 -15.21 -35.14 -38.38
N GLU A 273 -14.68 -34.34 -39.30
CA GLU A 273 -13.30 -34.43 -39.79
C GLU A 273 -12.30 -33.56 -39.00
N HIS A 274 -12.75 -32.56 -38.23
CA HIS A 274 -11.85 -31.54 -37.65
C HIS A 274 -12.14 -31.20 -36.18
N ASP A 275 -13.24 -31.69 -35.61
CA ASP A 275 -13.62 -31.36 -34.23
C ASP A 275 -13.00 -32.34 -33.22
N TYR A 276 -12.45 -31.79 -32.14
CA TYR A 276 -11.84 -32.55 -31.06
C TYR A 276 -12.86 -33.47 -30.34
N ILE A 277 -14.15 -33.11 -30.37
CA ILE A 277 -15.25 -33.89 -29.80
C ILE A 277 -15.45 -35.23 -30.53
N HIS A 278 -15.07 -35.29 -31.81
CA HIS A 278 -15.26 -36.46 -32.66
C HIS A 278 -13.95 -37.20 -33.00
N MET A 279 -12.80 -36.52 -32.91
CA MET A 279 -11.47 -37.13 -33.08
C MET A 279 -11.01 -37.90 -31.85
N ASP A 280 -11.32 -37.41 -30.65
CA ASP A 280 -11.00 -38.11 -29.41
C ASP A 280 -12.09 -39.18 -29.17
N GLY A 281 -11.82 -40.43 -29.51
CA GLY A 281 -12.76 -41.58 -29.44
C GLY A 281 -13.26 -41.96 -28.04
N SER A 282 -13.32 -41.02 -27.11
CA SER A 282 -13.94 -41.18 -25.80
C SER A 282 -15.45 -40.95 -25.93
N LYS A 283 -16.19 -42.05 -25.79
CA LYS A 283 -17.66 -42.14 -25.83
C LYS A 283 -18.35 -40.94 -25.15
N PRO A 284 -19.45 -40.39 -25.71
CA PRO A 284 -20.33 -39.51 -24.98
C PRO A 284 -21.17 -40.35 -24.02
N ALA A 285 -20.60 -40.68 -22.86
CA ALA A 285 -21.39 -41.20 -21.75
C ALA A 285 -21.90 -40.01 -20.94
N ASN A 286 -23.23 -39.87 -20.90
CA ASN A 286 -24.06 -38.82 -20.28
C ASN A 286 -24.36 -37.58 -21.15
N GLU A 287 -25.45 -37.72 -21.90
CA GLU A 287 -26.41 -36.64 -22.15
C GLU A 287 -26.85 -36.06 -20.79
N GLY A 288 -26.24 -34.96 -20.36
CA GLY A 288 -26.57 -34.35 -19.06
C GLY A 288 -25.79 -33.10 -18.68
N SER A 289 -24.70 -32.75 -19.37
CA SER A 289 -23.94 -31.54 -19.05
C SER A 289 -23.51 -30.78 -20.30
N ASP A 290 -24.48 -30.36 -21.12
CA ASP A 290 -24.26 -29.30 -22.11
C ASP A 290 -23.78 -27.98 -21.44
N VAL A 291 -23.99 -27.88 -20.12
CA VAL A 291 -23.47 -26.85 -19.20
C VAL A 291 -21.94 -26.92 -18.98
N SER A 292 -21.29 -28.08 -19.17
CA SER A 292 -19.86 -28.27 -18.84
C SER A 292 -18.90 -27.99 -19.99
N LEU A 293 -19.37 -27.89 -21.25
CA LEU A 293 -18.46 -27.67 -22.38
C LEU A 293 -17.92 -26.23 -22.42
N PHE A 294 -18.81 -25.26 -22.18
CA PHE A 294 -18.45 -23.84 -22.04
C PHE A 294 -18.04 -23.51 -20.59
N GLY A 295 -18.47 -24.30 -19.60
CA GLY A 295 -18.18 -24.11 -18.19
C GLY A 295 -16.69 -24.04 -17.84
N ARG A 296 -15.81 -24.79 -18.54
CA ARG A 296 -14.35 -24.74 -18.32
C ARG A 296 -13.73 -23.34 -18.53
N TYR A 297 -14.33 -22.52 -19.40
CA TYR A 297 -13.81 -21.20 -19.77
C TYR A 297 -14.77 -20.05 -19.42
N ARG A 298 -15.99 -20.34 -18.96
CA ARG A 298 -16.93 -19.35 -18.43
C ARG A 298 -16.48 -18.96 -17.02
N LEU A 299 -16.32 -17.66 -16.77
CA LEU A 299 -16.15 -17.17 -15.40
C LEU A 299 -17.42 -17.50 -14.62
N ASP A 300 -17.37 -18.50 -13.75
CA ASP A 300 -18.39 -18.66 -12.73
C ASP A 300 -18.29 -17.45 -11.80
N SER A 301 -19.31 -16.59 -11.82
CA SER A 301 -19.36 -15.38 -10.99
C SER A 301 -19.51 -15.69 -9.49
N SER A 302 -19.57 -16.96 -9.09
CA SER A 302 -19.89 -17.39 -7.72
C SER A 302 -18.79 -18.18 -7.01
N GLU A 303 -17.65 -18.50 -7.63
CA GLU A 303 -16.64 -19.32 -6.95
C GLU A 303 -15.22 -18.82 -7.26
N SER A 304 -14.54 -18.41 -6.18
CA SER A 304 -13.07 -18.28 -6.04
C SER A 304 -12.32 -17.99 -7.34
N VAL A 305 -11.90 -16.73 -7.54
CA VAL A 305 -10.90 -16.34 -8.55
C VAL A 305 -9.81 -17.40 -8.60
N ALA A 306 -9.81 -18.22 -9.66
CA ALA A 306 -8.89 -19.33 -9.77
C ALA A 306 -7.47 -18.78 -9.54
N SER A 307 -6.75 -19.37 -8.59
CA SER A 307 -5.39 -18.95 -8.26
C SER A 307 -4.59 -18.88 -9.57
N LEU A 308 -3.74 -17.87 -9.73
CA LEU A 308 -2.94 -17.65 -10.95
C LEU A 308 -2.24 -18.95 -11.42
N ASN A 309 -1.81 -19.79 -10.47
CA ASN A 309 -1.18 -21.08 -10.75
C ASN A 309 -2.16 -22.10 -11.37
N SER A 310 -3.42 -22.12 -10.93
CA SER A 310 -4.45 -22.95 -11.55
C SER A 310 -4.74 -22.52 -12.98
N LEU A 311 -4.67 -21.21 -13.27
CA LEU A 311 -4.84 -20.67 -14.63
C LEU A 311 -3.67 -21.06 -15.53
N ILE A 312 -2.44 -20.93 -15.03
CA ILE A 312 -1.22 -21.35 -15.75
C ILE A 312 -1.27 -22.85 -16.08
N ASN A 313 -1.62 -23.70 -15.12
CA ASN A 313 -1.73 -25.14 -15.34
C ASN A 313 -2.76 -25.50 -16.43
N MET A 314 -3.89 -24.79 -16.50
CA MET A 314 -4.88 -25.03 -17.57
C MET A 314 -4.35 -24.62 -18.95
N PHE A 315 -3.60 -23.52 -19.02
CA PHE A 315 -2.99 -23.04 -20.24
C PHE A 315 -1.89 -24.01 -20.73
N GLU A 316 -1.04 -24.49 -19.83
CA GLU A 316 0.01 -25.48 -20.14
C GLU A 316 -0.60 -26.79 -20.67
N GLN A 317 -1.65 -27.31 -20.04
CA GLN A 317 -2.36 -28.50 -20.53
C GLN A 317 -2.95 -28.33 -21.93
N ASP A 318 -3.41 -27.13 -22.28
CA ASP A 318 -4.00 -26.86 -23.59
C ASP A 318 -2.91 -26.60 -24.66
N ILE A 319 -1.71 -26.14 -24.28
CA ILE A 319 -0.54 -26.06 -25.18
C ILE A 319 0.00 -27.46 -25.47
N ASP A 320 0.14 -28.31 -24.46
CA ASP A 320 0.71 -29.66 -24.59
C ASP A 320 -0.08 -30.53 -25.59
N LYS A 321 -1.38 -30.23 -25.77
CA LYS A 321 -2.24 -30.93 -26.73
C LYS A 321 -1.93 -30.59 -28.20
N HIS A 322 -1.22 -29.50 -28.48
CA HIS A 322 -0.73 -29.12 -29.82
C HIS A 322 -1.74 -29.34 -30.99
N GLU A 323 -3.00 -28.95 -30.81
CA GLU A 323 -3.98 -28.95 -31.91
C GLU A 323 -4.05 -27.56 -32.55
N GLU A 324 -3.62 -27.44 -33.81
CA GLU A 324 -3.83 -26.23 -34.58
C GLU A 324 -5.34 -26.02 -34.80
N PRO A 325 -5.90 -24.84 -34.47
CA PRO A 325 -7.32 -24.60 -34.65
C PRO A 325 -7.64 -24.44 -36.14
N HIS A 326 -8.17 -25.49 -36.77
CA HIS A 326 -8.73 -25.40 -38.11
C HIS A 326 -10.07 -24.67 -38.06
N LEU A 327 -10.29 -23.68 -38.93
CA LEU A 327 -11.53 -22.88 -38.96
C LEU A 327 -12.27 -23.17 -40.26
N TYR A 328 -13.59 -23.36 -40.16
CA TYR A 328 -14.46 -23.51 -41.34
C TYR A 328 -14.77 -22.17 -41.99
N PHE A 329 -15.05 -21.16 -41.16
CA PHE A 329 -15.41 -19.81 -41.62
C PHE A 329 -14.14 -18.99 -41.82
N THR A 330 -14.01 -18.38 -42.99
CA THR A 330 -12.85 -17.55 -43.34
C THR A 330 -13.17 -16.08 -43.14
N ASP A 331 -14.41 -15.70 -43.48
CA ASP A 331 -14.92 -14.34 -43.37
C ASP A 331 -16.07 -14.26 -42.34
N PRO A 332 -16.15 -13.19 -41.53
CA PRO A 332 -17.18 -13.04 -40.50
C PRO A 332 -18.60 -12.93 -41.07
N GLU A 333 -18.74 -12.48 -42.32
CA GLU A 333 -20.05 -12.37 -43.00
C GLU A 333 -20.69 -13.74 -43.26
N GLU A 334 -19.89 -14.81 -43.38
CA GLU A 334 -20.38 -16.18 -43.58
C GLU A 334 -21.19 -16.67 -42.39
N LEU A 335 -20.84 -16.23 -41.18
CA LEU A 335 -21.57 -16.57 -39.96
C LEU A 335 -22.97 -15.94 -39.95
N ASN A 336 -23.12 -14.71 -40.46
CA ASN A 336 -24.42 -14.05 -40.54
C ASN A 336 -25.37 -14.82 -41.47
N LYS A 337 -24.86 -15.37 -42.57
CA LYS A 337 -25.66 -16.22 -43.47
C LYS A 337 -26.17 -17.47 -42.76
N VAL A 338 -25.35 -18.10 -41.94
CA VAL A 338 -25.79 -19.27 -41.13
C VAL A 338 -26.87 -18.86 -40.12
N PHE A 339 -26.76 -17.68 -39.52
CA PHE A 339 -27.81 -17.17 -38.63
C PHE A 339 -29.11 -16.87 -39.37
N GLU A 340 -29.05 -16.21 -40.53
CA GLU A 340 -30.22 -15.97 -41.38
C GLU A 340 -30.88 -17.30 -41.80
N ASP A 341 -30.09 -18.31 -42.18
CA ASP A 341 -30.60 -19.64 -42.52
C ASP A 341 -31.26 -20.32 -41.32
N MET A 342 -30.67 -20.22 -40.12
CA MET A 342 -31.25 -20.76 -38.89
C MET A 342 -32.54 -20.01 -38.50
N GLU A 343 -32.59 -18.69 -38.68
CA GLU A 343 -33.79 -17.89 -38.49
C GLU A 343 -34.89 -18.32 -39.46
N HIS A 344 -34.57 -18.50 -40.74
CA HIS A 344 -35.51 -19.00 -41.74
C HIS A 344 -36.01 -20.42 -41.41
N GLN A 345 -35.14 -21.32 -40.95
CA GLN A 345 -35.53 -22.66 -40.53
C GLN A 345 -36.44 -22.64 -39.29
N ASN A 346 -36.13 -21.79 -38.31
CA ASN A 346 -36.96 -21.61 -37.12
C ASN A 346 -38.32 -21.01 -37.46
N LEU A 347 -38.35 -20.01 -38.36
CA LEU A 347 -39.58 -19.41 -38.87
C LEU A 347 -40.43 -20.45 -39.62
N ASN A 348 -39.82 -21.23 -40.52
CA ASN A 348 -40.52 -22.30 -41.23
C ASN A 348 -41.08 -23.35 -40.27
N SER A 349 -40.31 -23.74 -39.25
CA SER A 349 -40.77 -24.67 -38.22
C SER A 349 -41.96 -24.10 -37.44
N LEU A 350 -41.91 -22.83 -37.07
CA LEU A 350 -43.01 -22.14 -36.40
C LEU A 350 -44.26 -22.08 -37.29
N LEU A 351 -44.10 -21.75 -38.57
CA LEU A 351 -45.19 -21.72 -39.53
C LEU A 351 -45.80 -23.12 -39.74
N HIS A 352 -44.97 -24.17 -39.79
CA HIS A 352 -45.46 -25.54 -39.82
C HIS A 352 -46.27 -25.88 -38.57
N LEU A 353 -45.82 -25.51 -37.38
CA LEU A 353 -46.57 -25.71 -36.14
C LEU A 353 -47.92 -24.98 -36.17
N GLU A 354 -47.96 -23.75 -36.67
CA GLU A 354 -49.20 -23.00 -36.85
C GLU A 354 -50.13 -23.68 -37.86
N SER A 355 -49.61 -24.15 -38.99
CA SER A 355 -50.40 -24.87 -40.01
C SER A 355 -50.99 -26.19 -39.50
N LEU A 356 -50.31 -26.86 -38.57
CA LEU A 356 -50.77 -28.11 -37.96
C LEU A 356 -51.85 -27.90 -36.91
N PHE A 357 -52.04 -26.66 -36.43
CA PHE A 357 -53.04 -26.36 -35.41
C PHE A 357 -54.47 -26.72 -35.86
N GLY A 358 -54.85 -26.36 -37.10
CA GLY A 358 -56.16 -26.69 -37.67
C GLY A 358 -56.42 -28.20 -37.75
N PRO A 359 -55.58 -28.98 -38.45
CA PRO A 359 -55.71 -30.44 -38.52
C PRO A 359 -55.74 -31.13 -37.16
N LEU A 360 -54.97 -30.64 -36.17
CA LEU A 360 -54.99 -31.20 -34.81
C LEU A 360 -56.31 -30.95 -34.09
N GLU A 361 -56.89 -29.76 -34.25
CA GLU A 361 -58.20 -29.44 -33.67
C GLU A 361 -59.33 -30.26 -34.34
N ASP A 362 -59.25 -30.49 -35.65
CA ASP A 362 -60.19 -31.34 -36.37
C ASP A 362 -60.05 -32.81 -35.93
N LEU A 363 -58.83 -33.33 -35.83
CA LEU A 363 -58.56 -34.68 -35.29
C LEU A 363 -59.06 -34.82 -33.86
N ARG A 364 -58.90 -33.79 -33.03
CA ARG A 364 -59.42 -33.76 -31.66
C ARG A 364 -60.95 -33.86 -31.64
N LYS A 365 -61.65 -33.12 -32.51
CA LYS A 365 -63.11 -33.19 -32.64
C LYS A 365 -63.58 -34.54 -33.16
N GLU A 366 -62.94 -35.08 -34.18
CA GLU A 366 -63.26 -36.41 -34.72
C GLU A 366 -63.04 -37.52 -33.68
N ARG A 367 -61.97 -37.41 -32.88
CA ARG A 367 -61.74 -38.30 -31.74
C ARG A 367 -62.90 -38.24 -30.74
N GLU A 368 -63.31 -37.05 -30.32
CA GLU A 368 -64.42 -36.87 -29.37
C GLU A 368 -65.75 -37.41 -29.93
N GLN A 369 -66.03 -37.17 -31.22
CA GLN A 369 -67.21 -37.71 -31.89
C GLN A 369 -67.17 -39.24 -31.94
N THR A 370 -66.02 -39.83 -32.24
CA THR A 370 -65.81 -41.27 -32.33
C THR A 370 -65.96 -41.93 -30.96
N GLU A 371 -65.41 -41.32 -29.92
CA GLU A 371 -65.58 -41.77 -28.52
C GLU A 371 -67.05 -41.78 -28.12
N LYS A 372 -67.81 -40.72 -28.43
CA LYS A 372 -69.27 -40.67 -28.21
C LYS A 372 -70.03 -41.75 -28.98
N LYS A 373 -69.66 -42.02 -30.24
CA LYS A 373 -70.25 -43.11 -31.05
C LYS A 373 -70.02 -44.47 -30.38
N PHE A 374 -68.79 -44.76 -29.95
CA PHE A 374 -68.47 -46.00 -29.26
C PHE A 374 -69.20 -46.11 -27.91
N GLU A 375 -69.28 -45.04 -27.11
CA GLU A 375 -70.05 -45.06 -25.86
C GLU A 375 -71.53 -45.39 -26.10
N ASN A 376 -72.13 -44.84 -27.15
CA ASN A 376 -73.52 -45.12 -27.51
C ASN A 376 -73.72 -46.55 -28.01
N GLU A 377 -72.79 -47.07 -28.81
CA GLU A 377 -72.80 -48.47 -29.23
C GLU A 377 -72.66 -49.42 -28.04
N VAL A 378 -71.74 -49.14 -27.11
CA VAL A 378 -71.57 -49.91 -25.88
C VAL A 378 -72.86 -49.91 -25.05
N LYS A 379 -73.53 -48.75 -24.90
CA LYS A 379 -74.84 -48.67 -24.21
C LYS A 379 -75.90 -49.51 -24.90
N SER A 380 -76.04 -49.40 -26.22
CA SER A 380 -76.96 -50.19 -27.04
C SER A 380 -76.70 -51.70 -26.92
N ILE A 381 -75.44 -52.13 -26.93
CA ILE A 381 -75.07 -53.53 -26.72
C ILE A 381 -75.44 -53.99 -25.30
N HIS A 382 -75.18 -53.17 -24.28
CA HIS A 382 -75.59 -53.49 -22.90
C HIS A 382 -77.11 -53.64 -22.77
N GLU A 383 -77.89 -52.76 -23.40
CA GLU A 383 -79.35 -52.86 -23.42
C GLU A 383 -79.83 -54.15 -24.11
N LYS A 384 -79.22 -54.51 -25.25
CA LYS A 384 -79.49 -55.78 -25.95
C LYS A 384 -79.16 -57.00 -25.09
N ILE A 385 -78.00 -56.99 -24.42
CA ILE A 385 -77.60 -58.07 -23.50
C ILE A 385 -78.59 -58.17 -22.34
N ALA A 386 -78.99 -57.05 -21.74
CA ALA A 386 -79.98 -57.04 -20.67
C ALA A 386 -81.37 -57.52 -21.13
N GLY A 387 -81.76 -57.22 -22.37
CA GLY A 387 -82.96 -57.74 -23.00
C GLY A 387 -82.90 -59.25 -23.21
N LEU A 388 -81.81 -59.76 -23.79
CA LEU A 388 -81.60 -61.19 -24.01
C LEU A 388 -81.55 -61.97 -22.70
N LYS A 389 -80.88 -61.45 -21.66
CA LYS A 389 -80.88 -62.07 -20.33
C LYS A 389 -82.30 -62.21 -19.77
N ARG A 390 -83.12 -61.15 -19.87
CA ARG A 390 -84.53 -61.21 -19.46
C ARG A 390 -85.34 -62.23 -20.27
N ALA A 391 -85.12 -62.31 -21.58
CA ALA A 391 -85.78 -63.30 -22.44
C ALA A 391 -85.38 -64.73 -22.08
N ILE A 392 -84.08 -64.99 -21.84
CA ILE A 392 -83.58 -66.30 -21.39
C ILE A 392 -84.23 -66.70 -20.07
N THR A 393 -84.23 -65.81 -19.06
CA THR A 393 -84.87 -66.12 -17.77
C THR A 393 -86.37 -66.38 -17.91
N TRP A 394 -87.04 -65.72 -18.85
CA TRP A 394 -88.46 -65.94 -19.13
C TRP A 394 -88.69 -67.32 -19.77
N GLU A 395 -87.88 -67.70 -20.76
CA GLU A 395 -87.95 -69.02 -21.40
C GLU A 395 -87.56 -70.15 -20.45
N GLU A 396 -86.56 -69.95 -19.58
CA GLU A 396 -86.17 -70.94 -18.56
C GLU A 396 -87.32 -71.20 -17.57
N ASN A 397 -87.96 -70.13 -17.05
CA ASN A 397 -89.14 -70.26 -16.18
C ASN A 397 -90.31 -70.94 -16.92
N ARG A 398 -90.56 -70.56 -18.17
CA ARG A 398 -91.58 -71.15 -19.04
C ARG A 398 -91.33 -72.64 -19.26
N ALA A 399 -90.08 -73.02 -19.52
CA ALA A 399 -89.68 -74.41 -19.69
C ALA A 399 -89.87 -75.20 -18.38
N GLU A 400 -89.50 -74.62 -17.23
CA GLU A 400 -89.71 -75.24 -15.92
C GLU A 400 -91.21 -75.45 -15.61
N GLU A 401 -92.07 -74.49 -15.95
CA GLU A 401 -93.54 -74.63 -15.83
C GLU A 401 -94.08 -75.75 -16.72
N MET A 402 -93.66 -75.81 -17.98
CA MET A 402 -94.09 -76.85 -18.92
C MET A 402 -93.57 -78.22 -18.51
N GLU A 403 -92.37 -78.31 -17.94
CA GLU A 403 -91.82 -79.54 -17.40
C GLU A 403 -92.64 -80.03 -16.20
N LYS A 404 -93.00 -79.15 -15.26
CA LYS A 404 -93.92 -79.47 -14.16
C LYS A 404 -95.27 -79.98 -14.70
N TYR A 405 -95.85 -79.26 -15.66
CA TYR A 405 -97.12 -79.65 -16.27
C TYR A 405 -97.06 -81.03 -16.96
N SER A 406 -95.99 -81.30 -17.72
CA SER A 406 -95.80 -82.61 -18.37
C SER A 406 -95.56 -83.73 -17.36
N ARG A 407 -94.81 -83.49 -16.29
CA ARG A 407 -94.63 -84.45 -15.19
C ARG A 407 -95.96 -84.77 -14.52
N ASP A 408 -96.80 -83.76 -14.26
CA ASP A 408 -98.13 -83.94 -13.69
C ASP A 408 -99.05 -84.75 -14.63
N LEU A 409 -98.99 -84.48 -15.94
CA LEU A 409 -99.78 -85.20 -16.95
C LEU A 409 -99.34 -86.68 -17.06
N MET A 410 -98.03 -86.95 -17.05
CA MET A 410 -97.47 -88.31 -17.08
C MET A 410 -97.66 -89.08 -15.76
N ALA A 411 -97.82 -88.39 -14.62
CA ALA A 411 -98.16 -89.02 -13.34
C ALA A 411 -99.67 -89.27 -13.18
N GLY A 412 -100.50 -88.55 -13.94
CA GLY A 412 -101.96 -88.63 -13.89
C GLY A 412 -102.56 -89.78 -14.71
N MET A 413 -103.87 -89.66 -14.95
CA MET A 413 -104.71 -90.72 -15.54
C MET A 413 -104.26 -91.20 -16.93
N PHE A 414 -103.42 -90.45 -17.64
CA PHE A 414 -102.85 -90.86 -18.92
C PHE A 414 -101.91 -92.07 -18.79
N ARG A 415 -101.18 -92.20 -17.68
CA ARG A 415 -100.34 -93.38 -17.43
C ARG A 415 -101.18 -94.64 -17.30
N ASP A 416 -102.28 -94.56 -16.57
CA ASP A 416 -103.17 -95.70 -16.36
C ASP A 416 -103.88 -96.11 -17.65
N LEU A 417 -104.21 -95.16 -18.53
CA LEU A 417 -104.85 -95.43 -19.83
C LEU A 417 -103.90 -96.09 -20.85
N VAL A 418 -102.61 -95.74 -20.85
CA VAL A 418 -101.65 -96.21 -21.87
C VAL A 418 -100.81 -97.40 -21.38
N VAL A 419 -100.55 -97.51 -20.07
CA VAL A 419 -99.63 -98.51 -19.48
C VAL A 419 -100.37 -99.51 -18.56
N SER A 420 -101.71 -99.50 -18.55
CA SER A 420 -102.52 -100.49 -17.83
C SER A 420 -102.14 -101.92 -18.24
N ASP A 421 -102.01 -102.81 -17.25
CA ASP A 421 -101.70 -104.24 -17.45
C ASP A 421 -102.68 -104.91 -18.43
N HIS A 422 -103.94 -104.47 -18.44
CA HIS A 422 -104.97 -104.98 -19.35
C HIS A 422 -104.75 -104.51 -20.81
N VAL A 423 -104.22 -103.29 -21.01
CA VAL A 423 -103.95 -102.75 -22.35
C VAL A 423 -102.66 -103.35 -22.92
N LEU A 424 -101.65 -103.55 -22.07
CA LEU A 424 -100.42 -104.25 -22.44
C LEU A 424 -100.66 -105.72 -22.76
N THR A 425 -101.44 -106.44 -21.94
CA THR A 425 -101.84 -107.83 -22.24
C THR A 425 -102.66 -107.91 -23.52
N LEU A 426 -103.61 -107.00 -23.75
CA LEU A 426 -104.35 -106.93 -25.01
C LEU A 426 -103.43 -106.67 -26.20
N HIS A 427 -102.39 -105.84 -26.04
CA HIS A 427 -101.38 -105.63 -27.08
C HIS A 427 -100.59 -106.89 -27.42
N VAL A 428 -100.12 -107.61 -26.40
CA VAL A 428 -99.41 -108.88 -26.60
C VAL A 428 -100.32 -109.92 -27.28
N TYR A 429 -101.59 -110.05 -26.88
CA TYR A 429 -102.51 -111.02 -27.51
C TYR A 429 -102.86 -110.66 -28.96
N VAL A 430 -103.05 -109.38 -29.26
CA VAL A 430 -103.30 -108.91 -30.63
C VAL A 430 -102.06 -109.11 -31.50
N GLU A 431 -100.87 -108.89 -30.95
CA GLU A 431 -99.61 -109.14 -31.66
C GLU A 431 -99.43 -110.64 -31.94
N ASP A 432 -99.61 -111.52 -30.95
CA ASP A 432 -99.53 -112.98 -31.12
C ASP A 432 -100.53 -113.48 -32.18
N THR A 433 -101.76 -112.97 -32.18
CA THR A 433 -102.78 -113.37 -33.17
C THR A 433 -102.48 -112.82 -34.57
N TYR A 434 -101.89 -111.62 -34.66
CA TYR A 434 -101.43 -111.05 -35.93
C TYR A 434 -100.26 -111.85 -36.51
N GLU A 435 -99.28 -112.22 -35.69
CA GLU A 435 -98.13 -113.03 -36.10
C GLU A 435 -98.53 -114.43 -36.59
N ALA A 436 -99.52 -115.04 -35.94
CA ALA A 436 -100.01 -116.38 -36.31
C ALA A 436 -100.77 -116.41 -37.65
N VAL A 437 -101.48 -115.34 -38.01
CA VAL A 437 -102.41 -115.34 -39.15
C VAL A 437 -101.85 -114.65 -40.40
N ILE A 438 -100.98 -113.65 -40.26
CA ILE A 438 -100.56 -112.78 -41.38
C ILE A 438 -99.05 -112.88 -41.61
N SER A 439 -98.24 -112.52 -40.61
CA SER A 439 -96.77 -112.56 -40.64
C SER A 439 -96.23 -112.00 -39.31
N LYS A 440 -94.98 -112.33 -38.95
CA LYS A 440 -94.26 -111.66 -37.86
C LYS A 440 -94.28 -110.14 -38.03
N ASN A 441 -94.47 -109.40 -36.94
CA ASN A 441 -94.74 -107.96 -36.95
C ASN A 441 -93.44 -107.15 -37.16
N GLU A 442 -92.87 -107.15 -38.36
CA GLU A 442 -91.63 -106.42 -38.66
C GLU A 442 -91.83 -104.90 -38.86
N GLY A 443 -93.08 -104.41 -38.79
CA GLY A 443 -93.46 -103.04 -39.16
C GLY A 443 -93.79 -102.07 -38.02
N ASN A 444 -93.65 -102.44 -36.73
CA ASN A 444 -94.09 -101.64 -35.57
C ASN A 444 -95.52 -101.06 -35.72
N LEU A 445 -96.45 -101.88 -36.22
CA LEU A 445 -97.85 -101.49 -36.42
C LEU A 445 -98.53 -101.19 -35.08
N LYS A 446 -99.36 -100.15 -35.01
CA LYS A 446 -100.08 -99.83 -33.76
C LYS A 446 -101.15 -100.88 -33.45
N LEU A 447 -101.51 -101.03 -32.17
CA LEU A 447 -102.53 -101.96 -31.69
C LEU A 447 -103.80 -102.00 -32.57
N HIS A 448 -104.39 -100.83 -32.84
CA HIS A 448 -105.60 -100.71 -33.67
C HIS A 448 -105.37 -101.14 -35.12
N GLU A 449 -104.18 -100.87 -35.67
CA GLU A 449 -103.82 -101.28 -37.04
C GLU A 449 -103.68 -102.81 -37.13
N MET A 450 -103.09 -103.45 -36.11
CA MET A 450 -103.01 -104.91 -36.01
C MET A 450 -104.40 -105.55 -35.87
N MET A 451 -105.28 -105.03 -34.99
CA MET A 451 -106.65 -105.54 -34.85
C MET A 451 -107.44 -105.45 -36.17
N LYS A 452 -107.34 -104.31 -36.86
CA LYS A 452 -108.05 -104.09 -38.12
C LYS A 452 -107.55 -105.01 -39.24
N ALA A 453 -106.26 -105.33 -39.26
CA ALA A 453 -105.71 -106.28 -40.23
C ALA A 453 -106.18 -107.72 -39.96
N ILE A 454 -106.31 -108.12 -38.69
CA ILE A 454 -106.91 -109.42 -38.32
C ILE A 454 -108.38 -109.51 -38.76
N GLU A 455 -109.17 -108.46 -38.56
CA GLU A 455 -110.59 -108.41 -38.96
C GLU A 455 -110.80 -108.59 -40.48
N VAL A 456 -109.94 -107.99 -41.31
CA VAL A 456 -110.08 -108.08 -42.78
C VAL A 456 -109.86 -109.52 -43.30
N ARG A 457 -109.14 -110.38 -42.57
CA ARG A 457 -108.82 -111.76 -43.00
C ARG A 457 -109.81 -112.81 -42.50
N SER A 458 -110.53 -112.56 -41.40
CA SER A 458 -111.40 -113.57 -40.75
C SER A 458 -112.80 -113.73 -41.36
N VAL A 459 -113.11 -113.00 -42.43
CA VAL A 459 -114.38 -113.13 -43.18
C VAL A 459 -114.19 -114.08 -44.39
N PRO A 460 -114.76 -115.30 -44.39
CA PRO A 460 -114.59 -116.26 -45.48
C PRO A 460 -115.64 -116.06 -46.59
N THR A 461 -115.16 -116.05 -47.85
CA THR A 461 -115.94 -116.39 -49.06
C THR A 461 -115.13 -117.33 -49.91
#